data_AF-A0A2A9MA82-F1
#
_entry.id   AF-A0A2A9MA82-F1
#
_cell.length_a   1.000
_cell.length_b   1.000
_cell.length_c   1.000
_cell.angle_alpha   90.00
_cell.angle_beta   90.00
_cell.angle_gamma   90.00
#
_symmetry.space_group_name_H-M   'P 1'
#
loop_
_entity.id
_entity.type
_entity.pdbx_description
1 polymer ?
#
loop_
_entity_poly.entity_id
_entity_poly.type
_entity_poly.pdbx_seq_one_letter_code
_entity_poly.pdbx_strand_id
1 'polypeptide(L)'
;MAKLRWKSASCTDRALQFMEVALQRVEEEAENAAESNGADDKARQKHIPTLINDLLYPKCIAVAVTPNVGEGACFRGMQCAQYSVLGKVYNIAVIMKPEEILANGEPDSTERPTA
;
A
#
# COMPACT_ATOMS: atom_id res chain seq x y z
N MET A 1 -7.27 -8.17 -9.07
CA MET A 1 -7.60 -6.79 -8.70
C MET A 1 -7.94 -6.71 -7.21
N ALA A 2 -7.15 -5.93 -6.48
CA ALA A 2 -7.32 -5.75 -5.05
C ALA A 2 -8.67 -5.07 -4.73
N LYS A 3 -9.36 -5.56 -3.70
CA LYS A 3 -10.70 -5.08 -3.31
C LYS A 3 -10.69 -4.54 -1.88
N LEU A 4 -11.01 -3.26 -1.73
CA LEU A 4 -11.24 -2.66 -0.42
C LEU A 4 -12.44 -3.33 0.26
N ARG A 5 -12.25 -3.78 1.50
CA ARG A 5 -13.29 -4.40 2.33
C ARG A 5 -13.77 -3.47 3.42
N TRP A 6 -12.84 -2.74 4.04
CA TRP A 6 -13.12 -1.88 5.18
C TRP A 6 -12.03 -0.82 5.31
N LYS A 7 -12.35 0.35 5.87
CA LYS A 7 -11.37 1.36 6.28
C LYS A 7 -11.75 1.99 7.61
N SER A 8 -10.73 2.37 8.39
CA SER A 8 -10.91 3.17 9.59
C SER A 8 -11.39 4.58 9.25
N ALA A 9 -12.13 5.22 10.17
CA ALA A 9 -12.63 6.58 9.99
C ALA A 9 -11.50 7.62 9.83
N SER A 10 -10.32 7.35 10.37
CA SER A 10 -9.13 8.19 10.23
C SER A 10 -8.36 7.96 8.93
N CYS A 11 -8.75 6.98 8.10
CA CYS A 11 -8.06 6.66 6.86
C CYS A 11 -8.41 7.68 5.76
N THR A 12 -7.45 8.54 5.44
CA THR A 12 -7.59 9.55 4.40
C THR A 12 -7.60 8.92 3.01
N ASP A 13 -8.22 9.59 2.05
CA ASP A 13 -8.26 9.11 0.66
C ASP A 13 -6.85 9.05 0.04
N ARG A 14 -5.93 9.92 0.47
CA ARG A 14 -4.53 9.88 0.06
C ARG A 14 -3.82 8.61 0.52
N ALA A 15 -4.05 8.18 1.76
CA ALA A 15 -3.51 6.93 2.26
C ALA A 15 -4.06 5.73 1.48
N LEU A 16 -5.37 5.73 1.16
CA LEU A 16 -5.99 4.69 0.33
C LEU A 16 -5.37 4.64 -1.06
N GLN A 17 -5.15 5.78 -1.72
CA GLN A 17 -4.50 5.82 -3.03
C GLN A 17 -3.12 5.15 -3.00
N PHE A 18 -2.30 5.43 -1.99
CA PHE A 18 -1.00 4.75 -1.86
C PHE A 18 -1.14 3.25 -1.63
N MET A 19 -2.08 2.83 -0.79
CA MET A 19 -2.36 1.41 -0.57
C MET A 19 -2.80 0.73 -1.86
N GLU A 20 -3.70 1.34 -2.63
CA GLU A 20 -4.21 0.78 -3.89
C GLU A 20 -3.11 0.67 -4.95
N VAL A 21 -2.28 1.71 -5.11
CA VAL A 21 -1.12 1.67 -6.02
C VAL A 21 -0.12 0.60 -5.60
N ALA A 22 0.14 0.45 -4.31
CA ALA A 22 1.02 -0.61 -3.80
C ALA A 22 0.43 -2.00 -4.08
N LEU A 23 -0.87 -2.19 -3.84
CA LEU A 23 -1.53 -3.47 -4.08
C LEU A 23 -1.60 -3.83 -5.56
N GLN A 24 -1.81 -2.84 -6.44
CA GLN A 24 -1.77 -3.07 -7.88
C GLN A 24 -0.39 -3.58 -8.33
N ARG A 25 0.70 -2.97 -7.85
CA ARG A 25 2.06 -3.44 -8.14
C ARG A 25 2.34 -4.84 -7.62
N VAL A 26 1.76 -5.21 -6.47
CA VAL A 26 1.86 -6.58 -5.93
C VAL A 26 1.17 -7.58 -6.85
N GLU A 27 0.00 -7.23 -7.40
CA GLU A 27 -0.71 -8.10 -8.36
C GLU A 27 0.09 -8.23 -9.67
N GLU A 28 0.61 -7.13 -10.20
CA GLU A 28 1.48 -7.13 -11.39
C GLU A 28 2.74 -7.98 -11.18
N GLU A 29 3.42 -7.89 -10.02
CA GLU A 29 4.60 -8.71 -9.73
C GLU A 29 4.25 -10.20 -9.62
N ALA A 30 3.07 -10.53 -9.07
CA ALA A 30 2.60 -11.91 -8.98
C ALA A 30 2.23 -12.49 -10.36
N GLU A 31 1.60 -11.70 -11.22
CA GLU A 31 1.27 -12.08 -12.60
C GLU A 31 2.55 -12.30 -13.43
N ASN A 32 3.49 -11.35 -13.40
CA ASN A 32 4.79 -11.48 -14.07
C ASN A 32 5.60 -12.70 -13.59
N ALA A 33 5.55 -12.99 -12.29
CA ALA A 33 6.20 -14.17 -11.73
C ALA A 33 5.55 -15.49 -12.20
N ALA A 34 4.22 -15.51 -12.36
CA ALA A 34 3.49 -16.66 -12.87
C ALA A 34 3.78 -16.91 -14.36
N GLU A 35 3.99 -15.86 -15.16
CA GLU A 35 4.37 -15.97 -16.57
C GLU A 35 5.84 -16.39 -16.77
N SER A 36 6.71 -16.12 -15.79
CA SER A 36 8.16 -16.34 -15.90
C SER A 36 8.63 -17.71 -15.40
N ASN A 37 7.83 -18.46 -14.62
CA ASN A 37 8.30 -19.67 -13.93
C ASN A 37 7.67 -20.98 -14.41
N GLY A 38 8.39 -21.64 -15.33
CA GLY A 38 8.47 -23.10 -15.46
C GLY A 38 9.63 -23.74 -14.67
N ALA A 39 10.33 -23.01 -13.80
CA ALA A 39 11.41 -23.55 -12.95
C ALA A 39 11.62 -22.68 -11.69
N ASP A 40 11.82 -23.33 -10.54
CA ASP A 40 12.09 -22.77 -9.19
C ASP A 40 10.93 -22.07 -8.45
N ASP A 41 9.97 -22.91 -8.07
CA ASP A 41 8.71 -22.57 -7.38
C ASP A 41 8.83 -22.29 -5.87
N LYS A 42 10.04 -22.16 -5.32
CA LYS A 42 10.24 -21.94 -3.86
C LYS A 42 11.08 -20.72 -3.48
N ALA A 43 11.87 -20.16 -4.39
CA ALA A 43 12.79 -19.06 -4.07
C ALA A 43 12.24 -17.65 -4.38
N ARG A 44 11.14 -17.54 -5.16
CA ARG A 44 10.70 -16.26 -5.75
C ARG A 44 9.34 -15.73 -5.30
N GLN A 45 8.55 -16.46 -4.50
CA GLN A 45 7.35 -15.88 -3.90
C GLN A 45 7.76 -14.99 -2.74
N LYS A 46 8.13 -13.74 -3.03
CA LYS A 46 8.29 -12.72 -2.00
C LYS A 46 7.02 -12.67 -1.16
N HIS A 47 7.20 -12.69 0.16
CA HIS A 47 6.10 -12.68 1.11
C HIS A 47 5.26 -11.39 0.91
N ILE A 48 3.98 -11.53 0.54
CA ILE A 48 3.10 -10.41 0.16
C ILE A 48 3.11 -9.25 1.17
N PRO A 49 3.02 -9.48 2.51
CA PRO A 49 3.14 -8.41 3.49
C PRO A 49 4.44 -7.61 3.38
N THR A 50 5.56 -8.27 3.07
CA THR A 50 6.86 -7.62 2.88
C THR A 50 6.85 -6.74 1.64
N LEU A 51 6.29 -7.23 0.52
CA LEU A 51 6.14 -6.42 -0.69
C LEU A 51 5.30 -5.17 -0.48
N ILE A 52 4.14 -5.31 0.17
CA ILE A 52 3.26 -4.18 0.49
C ILE A 52 4.01 -3.17 1.37
N ASN A 53 4.73 -3.64 2.39
CA ASN A 53 5.56 -2.80 3.23
C ASN A 53 6.60 -2.01 2.42
N ASP A 54 7.38 -2.69 1.59
CA ASP A 54 8.49 -2.07 0.84
C ASP A 54 7.99 -1.01 -0.16
N LEU A 55 6.81 -1.22 -0.73
CA LEU A 55 6.18 -0.26 -1.63
C LEU A 55 5.62 0.98 -0.90
N LEU A 56 5.12 0.81 0.31
CA LEU A 56 4.50 1.90 1.09
C LEU A 56 5.52 2.68 1.94
N TYR A 57 6.58 2.02 2.42
CA TYR A 57 7.57 2.61 3.33
C TYR A 57 8.20 3.91 2.82
N PRO A 58 8.51 4.11 1.53
CA PRO A 58 9.04 5.38 1.03
C PRO A 58 8.12 6.59 1.31
N LYS A 59 6.80 6.37 1.37
CA LYS A 59 5.76 7.39 1.58
C LYS A 59 5.24 7.47 3.01
N CYS A 60 5.68 6.54 3.87
CA CYS A 60 5.20 6.39 5.23
C CYS A 60 6.33 6.52 6.25
N ILE A 61 6.01 6.97 7.46
CA ILE A 61 6.88 6.89 8.63
C ILE A 61 6.90 5.44 9.14
N ALA A 62 5.74 4.80 9.14
CA ALA A 62 5.58 3.43 9.60
C ALA A 62 4.51 2.72 8.76
N VAL A 63 4.72 1.43 8.53
CA VAL A 63 3.79 0.54 7.85
C VAL A 63 3.66 -0.75 8.65
N ALA A 64 2.45 -1.24 8.82
CA ALA A 64 2.16 -2.56 9.35
C ALA A 64 1.23 -3.29 8.40
N VAL A 65 1.61 -4.51 8.02
CA VAL A 65 0.81 -5.37 7.14
C VAL A 65 0.65 -6.71 7.83
N THR A 66 -0.58 -7.06 8.15
CA THR A 66 -0.89 -8.34 8.80
C THR A 66 -1.89 -9.13 7.98
N PRO A 67 -1.80 -10.47 7.96
CA PRO A 67 -2.91 -11.32 7.51
C PRO A 67 -4.19 -10.98 8.29
N ASN A 68 -5.35 -11.33 7.72
CA ASN A 68 -6.67 -11.03 8.28
C ASN A 68 -6.77 -11.30 9.79
N VAL A 69 -6.76 -10.23 10.59
CA VAL A 69 -6.95 -10.26 12.05
C VAL A 69 -8.37 -9.83 12.45
N GLY A 70 -9.29 -9.80 11.48
CA GLY A 70 -10.66 -9.33 11.66
C GLY A 70 -10.92 -7.98 11.00
N GLU A 71 -12.17 -7.79 10.56
CA GLU A 71 -12.67 -6.49 10.12
C GLU A 71 -12.65 -5.52 11.30
N GLY A 72 -12.21 -4.28 11.08
CA GLY A 72 -12.13 -3.30 12.16
C GLY A 72 -10.95 -3.48 13.12
N ALA A 73 -10.01 -4.39 12.83
CA ALA A 73 -8.75 -4.44 13.58
C ALA A 73 -8.02 -3.09 13.44
N CYS A 74 -7.95 -2.35 14.55
CA CYS A 74 -7.42 -1.00 14.61
C CYS A 74 -5.99 -0.99 15.14
N PHE A 75 -5.07 -0.48 14.34
CA PHE A 75 -3.74 -0.11 14.80
C PHE A 75 -3.82 1.32 15.33
N ARG A 76 -3.72 1.49 16.66
CA ARG A 76 -3.93 2.78 17.32
C ARG A 76 -3.00 3.84 16.74
N GLY A 77 -3.57 4.99 16.38
CA GLY A 77 -2.82 6.12 15.80
C GLY A 77 -2.44 5.97 14.33
N MET A 78 -2.86 4.89 13.66
CA MET A 78 -2.55 4.65 12.25
C MET A 78 -3.80 4.75 11.37
N GLN A 79 -3.58 5.05 10.10
CA GLN A 79 -4.61 4.98 9.06
C GLN A 79 -4.70 3.54 8.57
N CYS A 80 -5.84 2.91 8.82
CA CYS A 80 -6.02 1.48 8.58
C CYS A 80 -7.04 1.22 7.46
N ALA A 81 -6.75 0.23 6.63
CA ALA A 81 -7.69 -0.35 5.67
C ALA A 81 -7.48 -1.85 5.55
N GLN A 82 -8.53 -2.55 5.14
CA GLN A 82 -8.51 -3.98 4.88
C GLN A 82 -8.78 -4.23 3.40
N TYR A 83 -7.90 -5.00 2.77
CA TYR A 83 -7.98 -5.34 1.35
C TYR A 83 -7.97 -6.85 1.15
N SER A 84 -8.71 -7.29 0.13
CA SER A 84 -8.56 -8.63 -0.46
C SER A 84 -7.66 -8.52 -1.69
N VAL A 85 -6.53 -9.23 -1.71
CA VAL A 85 -5.55 -9.23 -2.81
C VAL A 85 -5.01 -10.66 -2.99
N LEU A 86 -4.92 -11.12 -4.24
CA LEU A 86 -4.47 -12.48 -4.59
C LEU A 86 -5.17 -13.59 -3.76
N GLY A 87 -6.48 -13.45 -3.56
CA GLY A 87 -7.29 -14.41 -2.80
C GLY A 87 -7.10 -14.41 -1.28
N LYS A 88 -6.26 -13.52 -0.73
CA LYS A 88 -6.01 -13.38 0.71
C LYS A 88 -6.44 -12.01 1.20
N VAL A 89 -6.77 -11.91 2.48
CA VAL A 89 -7.19 -10.66 3.12
C VAL A 89 -6.08 -10.17 4.04
N TYR A 90 -5.74 -8.88 3.92
CA TYR A 90 -4.73 -8.22 4.74
C TYR A 90 -5.27 -6.94 5.34
N ASN A 91 -4.87 -6.68 6.58
CA ASN A 91 -5.03 -5.39 7.23
C ASN A 91 -3.73 -4.61 6.99
N ILE A 92 -3.86 -3.40 6.42
CA ILE A 92 -2.77 -2.49 6.12
C ILE A 92 -2.96 -1.25 6.98
N ALA A 93 -1.94 -0.89 7.75
CA ALA A 93 -1.93 0.30 8.58
C ALA A 93 -0.70 1.15 8.29
N VAL A 94 -0.90 2.46 8.09
CA VAL A 94 0.16 3.40 7.76
C VAL A 94 0.12 4.64 8.63
N ILE A 95 1.30 5.19 8.89
CA ILE A 95 1.48 6.59 9.31
C ILE A 95 2.17 7.26 8.14
N MET A 96 1.48 8.16 7.44
CA MET A 96 2.06 8.87 6.29
C MET A 96 3.09 9.90 6.75
N LYS A 97 4.08 10.18 5.91
CA LYS A 97 5.01 11.29 6.16
C LYS A 97 4.28 12.64 6.01
N PRO A 98 4.68 13.69 6.74
CA PRO A 98 4.00 14.98 6.70
C PRO A 98 3.95 15.60 5.30
N GLU A 99 5.01 15.43 4.51
CA GLU A 99 5.09 16.01 3.15
C GLU A 99 4.00 15.42 2.23
N GLU A 100 3.71 14.13 2.40
CA GLU A 100 2.68 13.43 1.61
C GLU A 100 1.25 13.77 2.04
N ILE A 101 1.08 14.30 3.26
CA ILE A 101 -0.20 14.83 3.76
C ILE A 101 -0.42 16.24 3.23
N LEU A 102 0.63 17.07 3.20
CA LEU A 102 0.60 18.48 2.84
C LEU A 102 0.58 18.75 1.33
N ALA A 103 0.99 17.77 0.51
CA ALA A 103 1.02 17.88 -0.96
C ALA A 103 -0.35 18.15 -1.63
N ASN A 104 -1.46 18.18 -0.88
CA ASN A 104 -2.79 18.56 -1.37
C ASN A 104 -3.02 20.09 -1.43
N GLY A 105 -2.01 20.93 -1.17
CA GLY A 105 -2.19 22.38 -0.97
C GLY A 105 -1.56 23.32 -1.99
N GLU A 106 -0.63 22.90 -2.85
CA GLU A 106 0.03 23.81 -3.79
C GLU A 106 0.08 23.19 -5.20
N PRO A 107 -0.49 23.85 -6.23
CA PRO A 107 -0.07 23.56 -7.58
C PRO A 107 1.42 23.85 -7.67
N ASP A 108 2.15 22.90 -8.26
CA ASP A 108 3.57 23.00 -8.58
C ASP A 108 3.83 24.35 -9.26
N SER A 109 4.38 25.30 -8.50
CA SER A 109 4.72 26.65 -8.97
C SER A 109 6.22 26.74 -9.28
N THR A 110 6.78 25.66 -9.85
CA THR A 110 8.11 25.69 -10.44
C THR A 110 8.11 26.09 -11.93
N GLU A 111 7.42 27.17 -12.28
CA GLU A 111 7.87 28.03 -13.38
C GLU A 111 8.71 29.17 -12.77
N ARG A 112 10.03 29.00 -12.75
CA ARG A 112 10.93 30.13 -12.50
C ARG A 112 10.84 31.05 -13.72
N PRO A 113 10.56 32.36 -13.56
CA PRO A 113 10.81 33.30 -14.64
C PRO A 113 12.33 33.44 -14.78
N THR A 114 12.86 33.03 -15.93
CA THR A 114 14.18 33.45 -16.40
C THR A 114 14.18 34.98 -16.52
N ALA A 115 14.98 35.63 -15.67
CA ALA A 115 15.44 37.00 -15.86
C ALA A 115 16.69 37.02 -16.74
#